data_AF-A0A917RX60-F1
#
_entry.id   AF-A0A917RX60-F1
#
_cell.length_a   1.000
_cell.length_b   1.000
_cell.length_c   1.000
_cell.angle_alpha   90.00
_cell.angle_beta   90.00
_cell.angle_gamma   90.00
#
_symmetry.space_group_name_H-M   'P 1'
#
loop_
_entity.id
_entity.type
_entity.pdbx_description
1 polymer ?
#
loop_
_entity_poly.entity_id
_entity_poly.type
_entity_poly.pdbx_seq_one_letter_code
_entity_poly.pdbx_strand_id
1 'polypeptide(L)' 'MLFTVEVSCCGSQWYLYAPAFGVSRFVSDKERIREEARAMIAKCGAAPSEFEIDLELGRVIDKAVLLGIELVTDQP' A
#
# COMPACT_ATOMS: atom_id res chain seq x y z
N MET A 1 -14.38 -3.76 12.04
CA MET A 1 -13.05 -3.21 12.38
C MET A 1 -12.49 -2.56 11.13
N LEU A 2 -11.98 -1.33 11.17
CA LEU A 2 -11.47 -0.64 9.97
C LEU A 2 -9.94 -0.74 9.95
N PHE A 3 -9.37 -1.22 8.85
CA PHE A 3 -7.94 -1.23 8.63
C PHE A 3 -7.57 -0.26 7.50
N THR A 4 -6.73 0.70 7.82
CA THR A 4 -6.15 1.62 6.85
C THR A 4 -5.05 0.90 6.07
N VAL A 5 -5.12 0.98 4.75
CA VAL A 5 -4.07 0.52 3.84
C VAL A 5 -3.64 1.71 3.01
N GLU A 6 -2.38 2.08 3.18
CA GLU A 6 -1.73 3.13 2.40
C GLU A 6 -1.43 2.59 1.00
N VAL A 7 -1.89 3.30 -0.01
CA VAL A 7 -1.69 2.95 -1.42
C VAL A 7 -0.92 4.05 -2.11
N SER A 8 0.27 3.74 -2.57
CA SER A 8 1.13 4.67 -3.30
C SER A 8 1.32 4.20 -4.74
N CYS A 9 1.13 5.13 -5.68
CA CYS A 9 1.48 4.87 -7.08
C CYS A 9 3.00 4.97 -7.24
N CYS A 10 3.63 3.92 -7.76
CA CYS A 10 5.05 3.77 -7.99
C CYS A 10 5.28 3.48 -9.49
N GLY A 11 4.96 4.46 -10.34
CA GLY A 11 5.06 4.34 -11.80
C GLY A 11 4.01 3.39 -12.38
N SER A 12 4.45 2.21 -12.85
CA SER A 12 3.57 1.16 -13.42
C SER A 12 3.05 0.16 -12.39
N GLN A 13 3.43 0.30 -11.13
CA GLN A 13 3.02 -0.58 -10.04
C GLN A 13 2.49 0.24 -8.87
N TRP A 14 1.60 -0.36 -8.10
CA TRP A 14 1.00 0.18 -6.91
C TRP A 14 1.60 -0.51 -5.70
N TYR A 15 2.08 0.28 -4.76
CA TYR A 15 2.56 -0.18 -3.49
C TYR A 15 1.43 -0.08 -2.47
N LEU A 16 1.08 -1.22 -1.86
CA LEU A 16 0.15 -1.29 -0.74
C LEU A 16 0.94 -1.52 0.54
N TYR A 17 0.61 -0.79 1.58
CA TYR A 17 1.19 -0.97 2.91
C TYR A 17 0.09 -0.92 3.97
N ALA A 18 0.06 -1.94 4.82
CA ALA A 18 -0.86 -2.03 5.94
C ALA A 18 -0.08 -1.85 7.25
N PRO A 19 -0.03 -0.63 7.81
CA PRO A 19 0.74 -0.35 9.03
C PRO A 19 0.23 -1.16 10.23
N ALA A 20 -1.06 -1.49 10.27
CA ALA A 20 -1.68 -2.28 11.34
C ALA A 20 -1.04 -3.67 11.50
N PHE A 21 -0.47 -4.23 10.43
CA PHE A 21 0.16 -5.56 10.43
C PHE A 21 1.65 -5.51 10.03
N GLY A 22 2.17 -4.33 9.65
CA GLY A 22 3.53 -4.17 9.14
C GLY A 22 3.80 -4.94 7.84
N VAL A 23 2.78 -5.14 7.00
CA VAL A 23 2.89 -5.90 5.74
C VAL A 23 2.77 -4.97 4.53
N SER A 24 3.53 -5.27 3.49
CA SER A 24 3.52 -4.52 2.24
C SER A 24 3.44 -5.42 1.02
N ARG A 25 2.82 -4.95 -0.07
CA ARG A 25 2.71 -5.69 -1.32
C ARG A 25 2.69 -4.78 -2.53
N PHE A 26 3.30 -5.22 -3.63
CA PHE A 26 3.20 -4.54 -4.92
C PHE A 26 2.11 -5.19 -5.79
N VAL A 27 1.33 -4.36 -6.48
CA VAL A 27 0.25 -4.77 -7.38
C VAL A 27 0.35 -3.95 -8.66
N SER A 28 0.40 -4.61 -9.82
CA SER A 28 0.47 -3.90 -11.10
C SER A 28 -0.88 -3.35 -11.55
N ASP A 29 -1.98 -4.02 -11.18
CA ASP A 29 -3.33 -3.68 -11.61
C ASP A 29 -4.10 -2.85 -10.58
N LYS A 30 -4.50 -1.64 -10.97
CA LYS A 30 -5.25 -0.73 -10.09
C LYS A 30 -6.56 -1.34 -9.58
N GLU A 31 -7.28 -2.05 -10.44
CA GLU A 31 -8.56 -2.68 -10.10
C GLU A 31 -8.39 -3.81 -9.07
N ARG A 32 -7.21 -4.44 -9.03
CA ARG A 32 -6.90 -5.52 -8.09
C ARG A 32 -6.37 -5.03 -6.75
N ILE A 33 -6.01 -3.75 -6.60
CA ILE A 33 -5.50 -3.18 -5.34
C ILE A 33 -6.42 -3.52 -4.17
N ARG A 34 -7.73 -3.32 -4.33
CA ARG A 34 -8.69 -3.56 -3.25
C ARG A 34 -8.80 -5.04 -2.87
N GLU A 35 -8.85 -5.90 -3.87
CA GLU A 35 -8.91 -7.36 -3.67
C GLU A 35 -7.62 -7.86 -3.00
N GLU A 36 -6.47 -7.40 -3.47
CA GLU A 36 -5.16 -7.79 -2.96
C GLU A 36 -4.89 -7.21 -1.57
N ALA A 37 -5.34 -5.99 -1.27
CA ALA A 37 -5.34 -5.41 0.07
C ALA A 37 -6.14 -6.30 1.02
N ARG A 38 -7.36 -6.69 0.61
CA ARG A 38 -8.23 -7.55 1.41
C ARG A 38 -7.64 -8.93 1.64
N ALA A 39 -7.09 -9.53 0.60
CA ALA A 39 -6.41 -10.81 0.69
C ALA A 39 -5.16 -10.74 1.59
N MET A 40 -4.42 -9.62 1.56
CA MET A 40 -3.25 -9.38 2.39
C MET A 40 -3.62 -9.29 3.87
N ILE A 41 -4.61 -8.47 4.22
CA ILE A 41 -5.12 -8.36 5.59
C ILE A 41 -5.71 -9.70 6.06
N ALA A 42 -6.41 -10.40 5.17
CA ALA A 42 -7.00 -11.70 5.48
C ALA A 42 -5.95 -12.76 5.83
N LYS A 43 -4.79 -12.74 5.15
CA LYS A 43 -3.66 -13.64 5.46
C LYS A 43 -3.03 -13.38 6.83
N CYS A 44 -3.18 -12.18 7.38
CA CYS A 44 -2.72 -11.86 8.73
C CYS A 44 -3.66 -12.37 9.84
N GLY A 45 -4.72 -13.11 9.49
CA GLY A 45 -5.64 -13.72 10.46
C GLY A 45 -6.91 -12.90 10.72
N ALA A 46 -7.13 -11.81 9.99
CA ALA A 46 -8.39 -11.09 10.01
C ALA A 46 -9.38 -11.78 9.05
N ALA A 47 -10.63 -12.01 9.44
CA ALA A 47 -11.61 -12.58 8.52
C ALA A 47 -12.07 -11.50 7.52
N PRO A 48 -11.97 -11.73 6.19
CA PRO A 48 -12.25 -10.70 5.17
C PRO A 48 -13.65 -10.08 5.25
N SER A 49 -14.61 -10.77 5.86
CA SER A 49 -16.00 -10.30 6.04
C SER A 49 -16.24 -9.51 7.34
N GLU A 50 -15.28 -9.48 8.26
CA GLU A 50 -15.41 -8.83 9.58
C GLU A 50 -14.67 -7.50 9.68
N PHE A 51 -13.95 -7.12 8.61
CA PHE A 51 -13.24 -5.85 8.54
C PHE A 51 -13.51 -5.08 7.25
N GLU A 52 -13.48 -3.76 7.39
CA GLU A 52 -13.50 -2.82 6.29
C GLU A 52 -12.08 -2.34 6.01
N ILE A 53 -11.82 -1.97 4.76
CA ILE A 53 -10.52 -1.48 4.32
C ILE A 53 -10.72 -0.09 3.79
N ASP A 54 -10.02 0.86 4.40
CA ASP A 54 -9.89 2.20 3.85
C ASP A 54 -8.61 2.28 3.03
N LEU A 55 -8.77 2.60 1.74
CA LEU A 55 -7.64 2.76 0.84
C LEU A 55 -7.29 4.24 0.80
N GLU A 56 -6.31 4.63 1.59
CA GLU A 56 -5.78 5.99 1.53
C GLU A 56 -4.79 6.08 0.38
N LEU A 57 -5.13 6.91 -0.62
CA LEU A 57 -4.21 7.26 -1.69
C LEU A 57 -3.11 8.13 -1.09
N GLY A 58 -1.98 7.49 -0.80
CA GLY A 58 -0.76 8.17 -0.41
C GLY A 58 -0.20 9.01 -1.55
N ARG A 59 0.83 9.81 -1.26
CA ARG A 59 1.57 10.54 -2.31
C ARG A 59 2.11 9.55 -3.35
N VAL A 60 2.28 10.04 -4.57
CA VAL A 60 3.09 9.34 -5.59
C VAL A 60 4.50 9.25 -5.01
N ILE A 61 4.96 8.04 -4.74
CA ILE A 61 6.30 7.80 -4.19
C ILE A 61 7.15 7.31 -5.36
N ASP A 62 8.24 8.01 -5.66
CA ASP A 62 9.21 7.50 -6.61
C ASP A 62 9.84 6.22 -6.06
N LYS A 63 10.09 5.24 -6.93
CA LYS A 63 10.61 3.93 -6.53
C LYS A 63 11.92 4.03 -5.76
N ALA A 64 12.72 5.08 -6.02
CA ALA A 64 13.93 5.38 -5.26
C ALA A 64 13.64 5.74 -3.79
N VAL A 65 12.63 6.57 -3.55
CA VAL A 65 12.22 6.99 -2.19
C VAL A 65 11.71 5.80 -1.38
N LEU A 66 10.96 4.89 -2.01
CA LEU A 66 10.44 3.68 -1.35
C LEU A 66 11.55 2.71 -0.92
N LEU A 67 12.66 2.66 -1.65
CA LEU A 67 13.82 1.84 -1.34
C LEU A 67 14.76 2.49 -0.31
N GLY A 68 14.37 3.64 0.27
CA GLY A 68 15.23 4.41 1.17
C GLY A 68 16.45 5.00 0.46
N ILE A 69 16.43 5.10 -0.87
CA ILE A 69 17.41 5.88 -1.61
C ILE A 69 16.92 7.32 -1.45
N GLU A 70 17.45 8.02 -0.45
CA GLU A 70 17.21 9.45 -0.26
C GLU A 70 17.56 10.16 -1.58
N LEU A 71 16.54 10.51 -2.36
CA LEU A 71 16.66 11.57 -3.35
C LEU A 71 16.79 12.85 -2.53
N VAL A 72 18.04 13.23 -2.23
CA VAL A 72 18.41 14.62 -1.99
C VAL A 72 17.83 15.42 -3.15
N THR A 73 16.65 16.00 -2.94
CA THR A 73 16.22 17.13 -3.74
C THR A 73 16.89 18.33 -3.13
N ASP A 74 18.13 18.55 -3.57
CA ASP A 74 18.77 19.86 -3.51
C ASP A 74 17.83 20.83 -4.25
N GLN A 75 17.14 21.68 -3.50
CA GLN A 75 16.40 22.82 -4.06
C GLN A 75 17.26 24.08 -3.88
N PRO A 76 17.38 24.93 -4.92
CA PRO A 76 18.31 26.06 -4.98
C PRO A 76 17.94 27.23 -4.06
#